data_AF-A0A547Q5H9-F1
#
_entry.id   AF-A0A547Q5H9-F1
#
_cell.length_a   1.000
_cell.length_b   1.000
_cell.length_c   1.000
_cell.angle_alpha   90.00
_cell.angle_beta   90.00
_cell.angle_gamma   90.00
#
_symmetry.space_group_name_H-M   'P 1'
#
loop_
_entity.id
_entity.type
_entity.pdbx_description
1 polymer ?
#
loop_
_entity_poly.entity_id
_entity_poly.type
_entity_poly.pdbx_seq_one_letter_code
_entity_poly.pdbx_strand_id
1 'polypeptide(L)'
;MANPKYDSIPFFIDEEKDKYATFARGRSIRDLGKLVLAVRNAEELGAAAEPLAAAFLTTNLLLMSRAHRRIAKLVMLDMAGTDRSRLFPVTNALRYFLMEDYTQLDNFDAWVTSLSGIVSVSDRLREELSDLSDFMTSSELGDAGSRQRKAETMLAVRSPAFSEDQGLTARVSNPFVALFHAGDEESREVVSQSVYGPGFSLRVANSRDVIVIDIDGARAEEALQQWIGRLDGVLDNALLGLKPAG
;
A
#
# COMPACT_ATOMS: atom_id res chain seq x y z
N MET A 1 6.23 -28.67 1.77
CA MET A 1 5.99 -29.70 0.72
C MET A 1 4.89 -29.13 -0.16
N ALA A 2 5.05 -29.10 -1.49
CA ALA A 2 4.00 -28.61 -2.39
C ALA A 2 2.73 -29.45 -2.23
N ASN A 3 1.56 -28.79 -2.17
CA ASN A 3 0.27 -29.46 -2.07
C ASN A 3 -0.45 -29.34 -3.43
N PRO A 4 -0.53 -30.42 -4.22
CA PRO A 4 -1.00 -30.39 -5.60
C PRO A 4 -2.40 -29.81 -5.79
N LYS A 5 -3.23 -29.85 -4.73
CA LYS A 5 -4.58 -29.28 -4.74
C LYS A 5 -4.59 -27.76 -4.84
N TYR A 6 -3.59 -27.09 -4.26
CA TYR A 6 -3.54 -25.63 -4.19
C TYR A 6 -2.75 -25.00 -5.33
N ASP A 7 -1.86 -25.76 -5.97
CA ASP A 7 -1.03 -25.30 -7.09
C ASP A 7 -1.87 -24.88 -8.31
N SER A 8 -3.09 -25.41 -8.47
CA SER A 8 -4.01 -25.07 -9.56
C SER A 8 -5.06 -24.01 -9.21
N ILE A 9 -5.13 -23.54 -7.95
CA ILE A 9 -6.14 -22.57 -7.52
C ILE A 9 -5.57 -21.16 -7.72
N PRO A 10 -6.14 -20.33 -8.60
CA PRO A 10 -5.67 -18.95 -8.78
C PRO A 10 -5.91 -18.12 -7.52
N PHE A 11 -5.05 -17.15 -7.24
CA PHE A 11 -5.27 -16.20 -6.14
C PHE A 11 -6.40 -15.24 -6.47
N PHE A 12 -6.54 -14.86 -7.74
CA PHE A 12 -7.50 -13.89 -8.25
C PHE A 12 -8.44 -14.51 -9.27
N ILE A 13 -9.73 -14.19 -9.17
CA ILE A 13 -10.69 -14.52 -10.23
C ILE A 13 -10.42 -13.62 -11.46
N ASP A 14 -10.93 -14.01 -12.63
CA ASP A 14 -10.60 -13.31 -13.87
C ASP A 14 -11.07 -11.84 -13.85
N GLU A 15 -12.20 -11.54 -13.20
CA GLU A 15 -12.72 -10.19 -13.03
C GLU A 15 -11.79 -9.28 -12.22
N GLU A 16 -11.02 -9.84 -11.29
CA GLU A 16 -10.05 -9.10 -10.48
C GLU A 16 -8.80 -8.73 -11.27
N LYS A 17 -8.48 -9.44 -12.36
CA LYS A 17 -7.27 -9.20 -13.16
C LYS A 17 -7.34 -7.89 -13.95
N ASP A 18 -8.55 -7.45 -14.30
CA ASP A 18 -8.78 -6.19 -15.04
C ASP A 18 -9.02 -4.98 -14.12
N LYS A 19 -8.79 -5.13 -12.81
CA LYS A 19 -9.03 -4.08 -11.81
C LYS A 19 -8.23 -2.81 -12.12
N TYR A 20 -6.94 -2.94 -12.47
CA TYR A 20 -6.13 -1.79 -12.85
C TYR A 20 -6.66 -1.08 -14.09
N ALA A 21 -6.98 -1.82 -15.16
CA ALA A 21 -7.48 -1.23 -16.41
C ALA A 21 -8.79 -0.44 -16.17
N THR A 22 -9.69 -1.01 -15.37
CA THR A 22 -10.95 -0.37 -14.97
C THR A 22 -10.72 0.89 -14.15
N PHE A 23 -9.75 0.85 -13.23
CA PHE A 23 -9.36 2.03 -12.45
C PHE A 23 -8.72 3.09 -13.34
N ALA A 24 -7.70 2.76 -14.12
CA ALA A 24 -6.89 3.71 -14.90
C ALA A 24 -7.70 4.39 -16.02
N ARG A 25 -8.66 3.69 -16.64
CA ARG A 25 -9.53 4.19 -17.72
C ARG A 25 -8.76 4.78 -18.90
N GLY A 26 -7.77 4.04 -19.38
CA GLY A 26 -6.93 4.45 -20.50
C GLY A 26 -5.98 5.61 -20.19
N ARG A 27 -5.85 6.02 -18.92
CA ARG A 27 -4.74 6.89 -18.49
C ARG A 27 -3.46 6.08 -18.47
N SER A 28 -2.37 6.69 -18.94
CA SER A 28 -1.07 6.04 -18.84
C SER A 28 -0.67 5.86 -17.38
N ILE A 29 0.03 4.76 -17.09
CA ILE A 29 0.63 4.52 -15.78
C ILE A 29 1.54 5.68 -15.33
N ARG A 30 2.15 6.40 -16.29
CA ARG A 30 3.03 7.55 -16.03
C ARG A 30 2.30 8.78 -15.47
N ASP A 31 1.00 8.86 -15.68
CA ASP A 31 0.14 9.97 -15.24
C ASP A 31 -0.55 9.71 -13.90
N LEU A 32 -0.32 8.54 -13.31
CA LEU A 32 -0.86 8.14 -12.01
C LEU A 32 0.19 8.33 -10.91
N GLY A 33 -0.27 8.70 -9.72
CA GLY A 33 0.51 8.47 -8.51
C GLY A 33 0.54 6.98 -8.17
N LYS A 34 1.60 6.52 -7.50
CA LYS A 34 1.76 5.14 -7.06
C LYS A 34 2.06 5.09 -5.57
N LEU A 35 1.34 4.26 -4.84
CA LEU A 35 1.65 3.91 -3.47
C LEU A 35 1.86 2.41 -3.40
N VAL A 36 3.09 1.98 -3.13
CA VAL A 36 3.46 0.56 -3.09
C VAL A 36 3.72 0.13 -1.66
N LEU A 37 3.17 -1.01 -1.28
CA LEU A 37 3.57 -1.77 -0.11
C LEU A 37 4.11 -3.12 -0.57
N ALA A 38 5.41 -3.33 -0.43
CA ALA A 38 6.08 -4.59 -0.68
C ALA A 38 6.28 -5.32 0.65
N VAL A 39 5.68 -6.50 0.78
CA VAL A 39 5.82 -7.37 1.95
C VAL A 39 6.68 -8.56 1.55
N ARG A 40 7.93 -8.58 2.01
CA ARG A 40 8.80 -9.76 1.89
C ARG A 40 8.45 -10.76 3.00
N ASN A 41 8.64 -12.05 2.76
CA ASN A 41 8.25 -13.10 3.71
C ASN A 41 6.77 -12.97 4.12
N ALA A 42 5.90 -12.67 3.15
CA ALA A 42 4.49 -12.37 3.43
C ALA A 42 3.73 -13.52 4.11
N GLU A 43 4.19 -14.77 3.93
CA GLU A 43 3.68 -15.95 4.61
C GLU A 43 3.88 -15.94 6.14
N GLU A 44 4.75 -15.06 6.65
CA GLU A 44 5.03 -14.88 8.08
C GLU A 44 4.26 -13.69 8.68
N LEU A 45 3.47 -12.94 7.89
CA LEU A 45 2.78 -11.73 8.36
C LEU A 45 1.77 -12.00 9.49
N GLY A 46 1.09 -13.15 9.44
CA GLY A 46 0.16 -13.60 10.47
C GLY A 46 -0.91 -12.57 10.84
N ALA A 47 -1.06 -12.31 12.14
CA ALA A 47 -2.06 -11.37 12.68
C ALA A 47 -1.76 -9.90 12.36
N ALA A 48 -0.57 -9.56 11.85
CA ALA A 48 -0.22 -8.18 11.52
C ALA A 48 -0.88 -7.68 10.21
N ALA A 49 -1.64 -8.53 9.50
CA ALA A 49 -2.30 -8.15 8.24
C ALA A 49 -3.28 -6.97 8.39
N GLU A 50 -4.09 -6.96 9.45
CA GLU A 50 -5.04 -5.86 9.71
C GLU A 50 -4.32 -4.55 10.09
N PRO A 51 -3.43 -4.51 11.11
CA PRO A 51 -2.66 -3.31 11.42
C PRO A 51 -1.86 -2.79 10.23
N LEU A 52 -1.34 -3.67 9.38
CA LEU A 52 -0.65 -3.29 8.15
C LEU A 52 -1.57 -2.64 7.12
N ALA A 53 -2.77 -3.19 6.91
CA ALA A 53 -3.76 -2.58 6.04
C ALA A 53 -4.16 -1.19 6.57
N ALA A 54 -4.39 -1.07 7.88
CA ALA A 54 -4.67 0.19 8.54
C ALA A 54 -3.54 1.23 8.37
N ALA A 55 -2.27 0.84 8.57
CA ALA A 55 -1.11 1.70 8.35
C ALA A 55 -1.03 2.18 6.89
N PHE A 56 -1.31 1.28 5.95
CA PHE A 56 -1.31 1.57 4.53
C PHE A 56 -2.41 2.55 4.13
N LEU A 57 -3.63 2.36 4.63
CA LEU A 57 -4.77 3.26 4.39
C LEU A 57 -4.55 4.63 5.04
N THR A 58 -4.03 4.66 6.27
CA THR A 58 -3.63 5.89 6.98
C THR A 58 -2.58 6.68 6.18
N THR A 59 -1.57 5.99 5.67
CA THR A 59 -0.54 6.61 4.82
C THR A 59 -1.15 7.11 3.51
N ASN A 60 -2.04 6.34 2.88
CA ASN A 60 -2.74 6.76 1.66
C ASN A 60 -3.58 8.03 1.88
N LEU A 61 -4.26 8.16 3.02
CA LEU A 61 -5.07 9.33 3.35
C LEU A 61 -4.23 10.61 3.32
N LEU A 62 -3.06 10.54 3.96
CA LEU A 62 -2.08 11.63 3.94
C LEU A 62 -1.62 11.99 2.51
N LEU A 63 -1.50 11.00 1.63
CA LEU A 63 -1.09 11.25 0.25
C LEU A 63 -2.23 11.79 -0.60
N MET A 64 -3.45 11.33 -0.38
CA MET A 64 -4.63 11.81 -1.09
C MET A 64 -4.85 13.30 -0.86
N SER A 65 -4.50 13.86 0.30
CA SER A 65 -4.61 15.30 0.52
C SER A 65 -3.62 16.13 -0.31
N ARG A 66 -2.49 15.53 -0.71
CA ARG A 66 -1.38 16.21 -1.41
C ARG A 66 -1.33 15.90 -2.91
N ALA A 67 -1.84 14.74 -3.32
CA ALA A 67 -1.76 14.27 -4.69
C ALA A 67 -2.79 14.96 -5.59
N HIS A 68 -2.32 15.50 -6.72
CA HIS A 68 -3.18 16.00 -7.79
C HIS A 68 -3.64 14.90 -8.76
N ARG A 69 -2.95 13.76 -8.73
CA ARG A 69 -3.19 12.60 -9.61
C ARG A 69 -4.06 11.56 -8.91
N ARG A 70 -4.66 10.69 -9.71
CA ARG A 70 -5.25 9.45 -9.18
C ARG A 70 -4.12 8.53 -8.73
N ILE A 71 -4.36 7.77 -7.67
CA ILE A 71 -3.33 6.96 -7.00
C ILE A 71 -3.63 5.48 -7.23
N ALA A 72 -2.74 4.78 -7.93
CA ALA A 72 -2.72 3.34 -7.99
C ALA A 72 -1.99 2.81 -6.76
N LYS A 73 -2.70 2.12 -5.86
CA LYS A 73 -2.11 1.49 -4.67
C LYS A 73 -1.80 0.05 -5.01
N LEU A 74 -0.56 -0.40 -4.80
CA LEU A 74 -0.16 -1.79 -5.06
C LEU A 74 0.35 -2.42 -3.78
N VAL A 75 -0.25 -3.52 -3.35
CA VAL A 75 0.29 -4.36 -2.28
C VAL A 75 0.85 -5.63 -2.89
N MET A 76 2.16 -5.82 -2.74
CA MET A 76 2.89 -6.99 -3.24
C MET A 76 3.22 -7.91 -2.07
N LEU A 77 2.82 -9.18 -2.19
CA LEU A 77 3.09 -10.23 -1.23
C LEU A 77 4.14 -11.16 -1.83
N ASP A 78 5.40 -10.96 -1.44
CA ASP A 78 6.53 -11.74 -1.89
C ASP A 78 6.83 -12.84 -0.86
N MET A 79 6.68 -14.10 -1.28
CA MET A 79 7.03 -15.28 -0.48
C MET A 79 8.44 -15.77 -0.80
N ALA A 80 9.20 -16.17 0.22
CA ALA A 80 10.53 -16.74 0.03
C ALA A 80 10.46 -18.21 -0.45
N GLY A 81 9.51 -18.97 0.11
CA GLY A 81 9.28 -20.37 -0.26
C GLY A 81 8.48 -20.56 -1.56
N THR A 82 8.12 -21.82 -1.83
CA THR A 82 7.27 -22.20 -2.99
C THR A 82 5.93 -22.80 -2.60
N ASP A 83 5.63 -22.92 -1.29
CA ASP A 83 4.36 -23.46 -0.80
C ASP A 83 3.23 -22.44 -0.92
N ARG A 84 2.59 -22.44 -2.10
CA ARG A 84 1.49 -21.54 -2.47
C ARG A 84 0.38 -21.49 -1.41
N SER A 85 0.12 -22.61 -0.73
CA SER A 85 -0.97 -22.71 0.25
C SER A 85 -0.81 -21.73 1.40
N ARG A 86 0.44 -21.37 1.78
CA ARG A 86 0.76 -20.46 2.88
C ARG A 86 0.39 -19.00 2.62
N LEU A 87 0.25 -18.62 1.34
CA LEU A 87 -0.11 -17.24 0.97
C LEU A 87 -1.62 -16.98 0.92
N PHE A 88 -2.47 -18.02 0.83
CA PHE A 88 -3.92 -17.80 0.76
C PHE A 88 -4.49 -17.09 2.00
N PRO A 89 -4.12 -17.46 3.25
CA PRO A 89 -4.65 -16.77 4.42
C PRO A 89 -4.35 -15.28 4.42
N VAL A 90 -3.08 -14.90 4.15
CA VAL A 90 -2.67 -13.49 4.12
C VAL A 90 -3.27 -12.73 2.93
N THR A 91 -3.34 -13.36 1.76
CA THR A 91 -3.94 -12.75 0.57
C THR A 91 -5.43 -12.47 0.78
N ASN A 92 -6.16 -13.43 1.38
CA ASN A 92 -7.58 -13.26 1.66
C ASN A 92 -7.83 -12.24 2.78
N ALA A 93 -7.01 -12.23 3.82
CA ALA A 93 -7.09 -11.21 4.88
C ALA A 93 -6.88 -9.81 4.30
N LEU A 94 -5.83 -9.59 3.50
CA LEU A 94 -5.57 -8.29 2.89
C LEU A 94 -6.60 -7.91 1.82
N ARG A 95 -7.15 -8.88 1.08
CA ARG A 95 -8.30 -8.62 0.21
C ARG A 95 -9.46 -8.07 1.02
N TYR A 96 -9.79 -8.67 2.17
CA TYR A 96 -10.86 -8.17 3.04
C TYR A 96 -10.59 -6.76 3.57
N PHE A 97 -9.39 -6.49 4.11
CA PHE A 97 -9.09 -5.17 4.69
C PHE A 97 -8.80 -4.07 3.66
N LEU A 98 -8.39 -4.42 2.44
CA LEU A 98 -8.00 -3.46 1.41
C LEU A 98 -8.99 -3.38 0.25
N MET A 99 -10.15 -4.01 0.40
CA MET A 99 -11.28 -3.88 -0.50
C MET A 99 -12.56 -3.60 0.30
N GLU A 100 -13.59 -3.13 -0.38
CA GLU A 100 -14.93 -2.97 0.21
C GLU A 100 -14.96 -1.99 1.39
N ASP A 101 -15.80 -2.28 2.40
CA ASP A 101 -16.22 -1.34 3.43
C ASP A 101 -15.08 -0.89 4.33
N TYR A 102 -14.13 -1.77 4.66
CA TYR A 102 -13.01 -1.40 5.54
C TYR A 102 -12.18 -0.25 4.95
N THR A 103 -12.18 -0.05 3.63
CA THR A 103 -11.43 1.05 2.98
C THR A 103 -12.15 2.39 2.95
N GLN A 104 -13.40 2.45 3.39
CA GLN A 104 -14.18 3.69 3.45
C GLN A 104 -13.59 4.66 4.47
N LEU A 105 -13.55 5.95 4.13
CA LEU A 105 -12.96 7.00 4.97
C LEU A 105 -13.62 7.12 6.35
N ASP A 106 -14.92 6.80 6.44
CA ASP A 106 -15.68 6.80 7.69
C ASP A 106 -15.19 5.73 8.69
N ASN A 107 -14.37 4.77 8.24
CA ASN A 107 -13.72 3.77 9.09
C ASN A 107 -12.34 4.23 9.62
N PHE A 108 -11.95 5.50 9.46
CA PHE A 108 -10.65 6.00 9.91
C PHE A 108 -10.35 5.68 11.38
N ASP A 109 -11.31 5.88 12.28
CA ASP A 109 -11.13 5.55 13.71
C ASP A 109 -10.90 4.05 13.95
N ALA A 110 -11.51 3.18 13.13
CA ALA A 110 -11.25 1.75 13.19
C ALA A 110 -9.81 1.44 12.79
N TRP A 111 -9.28 2.10 11.75
CA TRP A 111 -7.87 1.94 11.33
C TRP A 111 -6.91 2.36 12.45
N VAL A 112 -7.14 3.52 13.05
CA VAL A 112 -6.31 4.01 14.17
C VAL A 112 -6.40 3.04 15.36
N THR A 113 -7.58 2.50 15.64
CA THR A 113 -7.77 1.51 16.70
C THR A 113 -7.00 0.22 16.41
N SER A 114 -7.04 -0.30 15.18
CA SER A 114 -6.28 -1.49 14.78
C SER A 114 -4.76 -1.30 14.91
N LEU A 115 -4.25 -0.06 14.80
CA LEU A 115 -2.83 0.25 15.01
C LEU A 115 -2.43 0.33 16.49
N SER A 116 -3.34 0.76 17.37
CA SER A 116 -3.05 1.05 18.79
C SER A 116 -2.47 -0.12 19.57
N GLY A 117 -2.75 -1.36 19.16
CA GLY A 117 -2.17 -2.57 19.75
C GLY A 117 -0.68 -2.79 19.45
N ILE A 118 -0.11 -2.05 18.50
CA ILE A 118 1.29 -2.16 18.05
C ILE A 118 2.03 -0.84 18.27
N VAL A 119 1.42 0.26 17.82
CA VAL A 119 1.99 1.61 17.83
C VAL A 119 0.88 2.65 17.82
N SER A 120 0.95 3.60 18.75
CA SER A 120 0.00 4.70 18.78
C SER A 120 0.29 5.69 17.66
N VAL A 121 -0.74 6.05 16.89
CA VAL A 121 -0.74 7.25 16.06
C VAL A 121 -0.68 8.45 17.00
N SER A 122 0.19 9.43 16.73
CA SER A 122 0.29 10.63 17.57
C SER A 122 -1.01 11.43 17.54
N ASP A 123 -1.34 12.11 18.64
CA ASP A 123 -2.58 12.90 18.74
C ASP A 123 -2.67 13.94 17.62
N ARG A 124 -1.54 14.60 17.33
CA ARG A 124 -1.43 15.55 16.22
C ARG A 124 -1.75 14.91 14.86
N LEU A 125 -1.11 13.78 14.53
CA LEU A 125 -1.36 13.08 13.27
C LEU A 125 -2.82 12.62 13.17
N ARG A 126 -3.40 12.18 14.29
CA ARG A 126 -4.81 11.79 14.35
C ARG A 126 -5.74 12.96 14.05
N GLU A 127 -5.52 14.12 14.68
CA GLU A 127 -6.32 15.34 14.45
C GLU A 127 -6.24 15.77 12.97
N GLU A 128 -5.03 15.90 12.42
CA GLU A 128 -4.83 16.31 11.02
C GLU A 128 -5.49 15.32 10.03
N LEU A 129 -5.41 14.02 10.28
CA LEU A 129 -6.01 13.00 9.42
C LEU A 129 -7.53 12.92 9.57
N SER A 130 -8.08 13.18 10.76
CA SER A 130 -9.53 13.25 10.98
C SER A 130 -10.13 14.39 10.15
N ASP A 131 -9.54 15.59 10.23
CA ASP A 131 -9.97 16.75 9.44
C ASP A 131 -9.92 16.47 7.93
N LEU A 132 -8.87 15.78 7.48
CA LEU A 132 -8.71 15.37 6.08
C LEU A 132 -9.75 14.34 5.64
N SER A 133 -10.06 13.38 6.51
CA SER A 133 -11.10 12.37 6.27
C SER A 133 -12.46 13.05 6.08
N ASP A 134 -12.85 13.91 7.02
CA ASP A 134 -14.11 14.65 7.01
C ASP A 134 -14.23 15.54 5.76
N PHE A 135 -13.15 16.25 5.42
CA PHE A 135 -13.10 17.06 4.21
C PHE A 135 -13.31 16.23 2.94
N MET A 136 -12.65 15.07 2.82
CA MET A 136 -12.75 14.23 1.62
C MET A 136 -14.09 13.49 1.52
N THR A 137 -14.69 13.07 2.63
CA THR A 137 -16.05 12.51 2.67
C THR A 137 -17.07 13.57 2.27
N SER A 138 -16.98 14.78 2.82
CA SER A 138 -17.90 15.88 2.50
C SER A 138 -17.81 16.38 1.04
N SER A 139 -16.67 16.16 0.38
CA SER A 139 -16.41 16.58 -1.00
C SER A 139 -16.83 15.54 -2.07
N GLU A 140 -17.46 14.42 -1.69
CA GLU A 140 -17.77 13.25 -2.56
C GLU A 140 -16.54 12.61 -3.25
N LEU A 141 -15.32 13.01 -2.88
CA LEU A 141 -14.06 12.47 -3.43
C LEU A 141 -13.69 11.11 -2.81
N GLY A 142 -14.30 10.77 -1.68
CA GLY A 142 -14.03 9.56 -0.89
C GLY A 142 -14.95 8.37 -1.15
N ASP A 143 -16.03 8.51 -1.93
CA ASP A 143 -17.07 7.48 -1.98
C ASP A 143 -16.65 6.23 -2.77
N ALA A 144 -16.76 5.08 -2.10
CA ALA A 144 -16.54 3.75 -2.63
C ALA A 144 -17.58 3.38 -3.73
N GLY A 145 -18.73 4.04 -3.81
CA GLY A 145 -19.74 3.72 -4.84
C GLY A 145 -19.50 4.37 -6.20
N SER A 146 -18.72 5.46 -6.26
CA SER A 146 -18.66 6.27 -7.47
C SER A 146 -17.62 5.74 -8.47
N ARG A 147 -17.95 5.83 -9.76
CA ARG A 147 -16.96 5.76 -10.84
C ARG A 147 -15.96 6.94 -10.76
N GLN A 148 -15.69 7.59 -9.65
CA GLN A 148 -14.76 8.73 -9.58
C GLN A 148 -13.66 8.57 -8.52
N ARG A 149 -13.52 7.38 -7.92
CA ARG A 149 -12.49 7.08 -6.90
C ARG A 149 -11.11 7.62 -7.27
N LYS A 150 -10.54 8.42 -6.35
CA LYS A 150 -9.19 9.01 -6.44
C LYS A 150 -8.09 7.97 -6.29
N ALA A 151 -8.32 6.92 -5.49
CA ALA A 151 -7.35 5.86 -5.27
C ALA A 151 -8.00 4.47 -5.32
N GLU A 152 -7.27 3.44 -5.76
CA GLU A 152 -7.74 2.05 -5.81
C GLU A 152 -6.59 1.10 -5.44
N THR A 153 -6.91 -0.01 -4.76
CA THR A 153 -5.91 -0.99 -4.32
C THR A 153 -5.88 -2.20 -5.22
N MET A 154 -4.70 -2.55 -5.70
CA MET A 154 -4.38 -3.76 -6.43
C MET A 154 -3.52 -4.66 -5.54
N LEU A 155 -3.75 -5.96 -5.64
CA LEU A 155 -2.91 -6.98 -5.00
C LEU A 155 -2.05 -7.68 -6.06
N ALA A 156 -0.83 -8.02 -5.67
CA ALA A 156 0.07 -8.89 -6.41
C ALA A 156 0.67 -9.93 -5.46
N VAL A 157 0.74 -11.17 -5.89
CA VAL A 157 1.28 -12.30 -5.11
C VAL A 157 2.38 -12.96 -5.91
N ARG A 158 3.55 -13.14 -5.30
CA ARG A 158 4.73 -13.67 -5.97
C ARG A 158 5.47 -14.70 -5.12
N SER A 159 6.07 -15.64 -5.81
CA SER A 159 7.06 -16.57 -5.28
C SER A 159 8.10 -16.88 -6.37
N PRO A 160 9.17 -17.64 -6.08
CA PRO A 160 10.07 -18.12 -7.11
C PRO A 160 9.40 -18.97 -8.21
N ALA A 161 8.22 -19.56 -7.93
CA ALA A 161 7.54 -20.49 -8.83
C ALA A 161 6.35 -19.87 -9.58
N PHE A 162 5.80 -18.75 -9.12
CA PHE A 162 4.61 -18.14 -9.72
C PHE A 162 4.54 -16.64 -9.45
N SER A 163 3.77 -15.93 -10.27
CA SER A 163 3.44 -14.52 -10.09
C SER A 163 2.04 -14.26 -10.62
N GLU A 164 1.19 -13.64 -9.81
CA GLU A 164 -0.17 -13.25 -10.14
C GLU A 164 -0.44 -11.83 -9.64
N ASP A 165 -1.20 -11.04 -10.39
CA ASP A 165 -1.54 -9.66 -10.02
C ASP A 165 -2.89 -9.23 -10.63
N GLN A 166 -3.32 -8.04 -10.22
CA GLN A 166 -4.58 -7.41 -10.64
C GLN A 166 -4.39 -6.36 -11.75
N GLY A 167 -3.44 -6.63 -12.67
CA GLY A 167 -3.14 -5.80 -13.83
C GLY A 167 -2.11 -4.68 -13.57
N LEU A 168 -1.51 -4.67 -12.39
CA LEU A 168 -0.44 -3.75 -12.00
C LEU A 168 0.60 -4.49 -11.17
N THR A 169 1.86 -4.30 -11.52
CA THR A 169 2.98 -4.96 -10.85
C THR A 169 4.17 -4.00 -10.75
N ALA A 170 5.06 -4.20 -9.77
CA ALA A 170 6.25 -3.36 -9.61
C ALA A 170 7.52 -4.12 -9.23
N ARG A 171 8.69 -3.62 -9.65
CA ARG A 171 10.01 -4.06 -9.19
C ARG A 171 10.63 -2.94 -8.36
N VAL A 172 10.80 -3.21 -7.06
CA VAL A 172 11.23 -2.20 -6.08
C VAL A 172 12.48 -2.61 -5.29
N SER A 173 13.19 -3.65 -5.75
CA SER A 173 14.42 -4.13 -5.11
C SER A 173 15.57 -3.13 -5.20
N ASN A 174 15.57 -2.24 -6.21
CA ASN A 174 16.53 -1.16 -6.30
C ASN A 174 16.13 -0.02 -5.33
N PRO A 175 17.03 0.43 -4.42
CA PRO A 175 16.69 1.46 -3.44
C PRO A 175 16.39 2.83 -4.05
N PHE A 176 16.82 3.12 -5.28
CA PHE A 176 16.72 4.43 -5.92
C PHE A 176 15.71 4.50 -7.07
N VAL A 177 15.25 3.34 -7.55
CA VAL A 177 14.38 3.25 -8.73
C VAL A 177 13.28 2.23 -8.49
N ALA A 178 12.03 2.65 -8.72
CA ALA A 178 10.89 1.77 -8.80
C ALA A 178 10.44 1.65 -10.26
N LEU A 179 10.29 0.41 -10.74
CA LEU A 179 9.75 0.12 -12.07
C LEU A 179 8.34 -0.42 -11.92
N PHE A 180 7.40 0.14 -12.66
CA PHE A 180 6.00 -0.25 -12.65
C PHE A 180 5.59 -0.73 -14.03
N HIS A 181 4.80 -1.79 -14.08
CA HIS A 181 4.30 -2.39 -15.31
C HIS A 181 2.79 -2.58 -15.22
N ALA A 182 2.08 -2.23 -16.29
CA ALA A 182 0.67 -2.50 -16.48
C ALA A 182 0.39 -2.76 -17.97
N GLY A 183 0.11 -4.01 -18.33
CA GLY A 183 0.08 -4.44 -19.73
C GLY A 183 1.44 -4.18 -20.41
N ASP A 184 1.40 -3.51 -21.56
CA ASP A 184 2.60 -3.13 -22.32
C ASP A 184 3.23 -1.80 -21.88
N GLU A 185 2.67 -1.12 -20.87
CA GLU A 185 3.19 0.14 -20.37
C GLU A 185 4.21 -0.05 -19.23
N GLU A 186 5.25 0.79 -19.25
CA GLU A 186 6.25 0.89 -18.19
C GLU A 186 6.36 2.34 -17.66
N SER A 187 6.38 2.48 -16.33
CA SER A 187 6.79 3.69 -15.62
C SER A 187 8.08 3.44 -14.84
N ARG A 188 9.08 4.31 -15.02
CA ARG A 188 10.31 4.30 -14.23
C ARG A 188 10.38 5.53 -13.36
N GLU A 189 10.40 5.31 -12.06
CA GLU A 189 10.29 6.37 -11.05
C GLU A 189 11.55 6.42 -10.20
N VAL A 190 12.12 7.62 -10.03
CA VAL A 190 13.28 7.84 -9.17
C VAL A 190 12.82 8.17 -7.76
N VAL A 191 13.12 7.28 -6.81
CA VAL A 191 12.80 7.44 -5.38
C VAL A 191 14.07 7.83 -4.64
N SER A 192 14.21 9.11 -4.28
CA SER A 192 15.50 9.65 -3.81
C SER A 192 15.54 10.01 -2.32
N GLN A 193 14.38 10.14 -1.70
CA GLN A 193 14.25 10.37 -0.26
C GLN A 193 13.91 9.05 0.40
N SER A 194 14.67 8.64 1.41
CA SER A 194 14.55 7.31 1.99
C SER A 194 14.73 7.32 3.50
N VAL A 195 13.90 6.53 4.18
CA VAL A 195 14.02 6.18 5.59
C VAL A 195 14.20 4.69 5.69
N TYR A 196 15.13 4.28 6.53
CA TYR A 196 15.39 2.89 6.82
C TYR A 196 15.22 2.66 8.32
N GLY A 197 14.56 1.57 8.65
CA GLY A 197 14.46 1.06 10.01
C GLY A 197 14.60 -0.46 10.00
N PRO A 198 14.72 -1.07 11.17
CA PRO A 198 14.63 -2.51 11.29
C PRO A 198 13.34 -3.06 10.64
N GLY A 199 13.49 -3.97 9.69
CA GLY A 199 12.35 -4.59 8.99
C GLY A 199 11.52 -3.65 8.10
N PHE A 200 11.95 -2.40 7.90
CA PHE A 200 11.17 -1.35 7.23
C PHE A 200 12.03 -0.45 6.34
N SER A 201 11.49 -0.06 5.19
CA SER A 201 11.95 1.13 4.48
C SER A 201 10.79 1.89 3.86
N LEU A 202 10.90 3.22 3.83
CA LEU A 202 10.01 4.12 3.12
C LEU A 202 10.83 4.94 2.14
N ARG A 203 10.41 4.97 0.89
CA ARG A 203 11.08 5.68 -0.19
C ARG A 203 10.08 6.52 -0.95
N VAL A 204 10.47 7.75 -1.28
CA VAL A 204 9.59 8.75 -1.90
C VAL A 204 10.29 9.38 -3.10
N ALA A 205 9.55 9.55 -4.19
CA ALA A 205 10.03 10.30 -5.35
C ALA A 205 9.99 11.81 -5.11
N ASN A 206 10.84 12.56 -5.83
CA ASN A 206 10.90 14.02 -5.68
C ASN A 206 9.59 14.72 -6.06
N SER A 207 8.87 14.16 -7.02
CA SER A 207 7.52 14.58 -7.44
C SER A 207 6.45 14.29 -6.38
N ARG A 208 6.75 13.45 -5.37
CA ARG A 208 5.86 13.05 -4.26
C ARG A 208 4.61 12.27 -4.67
N ASP A 209 4.52 11.89 -5.93
CA ASP A 209 3.45 11.06 -6.46
C ASP A 209 3.79 9.58 -6.43
N VAL A 210 5.02 9.19 -6.04
CA VAL A 210 5.45 7.80 -5.93
C VAL A 210 6.04 7.52 -4.56
N ILE A 211 5.44 6.57 -3.86
CA ILE A 211 5.87 6.12 -2.54
C ILE A 211 5.97 4.61 -2.54
N VAL A 212 7.06 4.12 -1.97
CA VAL A 212 7.36 2.71 -1.84
C VAL A 212 7.68 2.41 -0.39
N ILE A 213 6.94 1.47 0.15
CA ILE A 213 7.07 0.97 1.51
C ILE A 213 7.49 -0.49 1.38
N ASP A 214 8.61 -0.86 1.98
CA ASP A 214 9.09 -2.24 2.05
C ASP A 214 9.05 -2.67 3.50
N ILE A 215 8.46 -3.82 3.76
CA ILE A 215 8.46 -4.43 5.08
C ILE A 215 8.91 -5.89 5.01
N ASP A 216 9.50 -6.34 6.12
CA ASP A 216 9.74 -7.75 6.37
C ASP A 216 8.58 -8.35 7.18
N GLY A 217 7.82 -9.25 6.58
CA GLY A 217 6.69 -9.94 7.21
C GLY A 217 7.10 -10.72 8.47
N ALA A 218 8.32 -11.23 8.53
CA ALA A 218 8.86 -11.90 9.71
C ALA A 218 9.16 -10.93 10.88
N ARG A 219 9.17 -9.61 10.61
CA ARG A 219 9.39 -8.54 11.60
C ARG A 219 8.29 -7.49 11.53
N ALA A 220 7.06 -7.89 11.19
CA ALA A 220 5.97 -6.97 10.87
C ALA A 220 5.66 -5.98 11.99
N GLU A 221 5.65 -6.42 13.26
CA GLU A 221 5.37 -5.55 14.41
C GLU A 221 6.41 -4.43 14.55
N GLU A 222 7.70 -4.78 14.51
CA GLU A 222 8.80 -3.82 14.57
C GLU A 222 8.79 -2.89 13.34
N ALA A 223 8.52 -3.43 12.16
CA ALA A 223 8.40 -2.67 10.92
C ALA A 223 7.25 -1.64 10.99
N LEU A 224 6.11 -2.02 11.56
CA LEU A 224 4.96 -1.13 11.76
C LEU A 224 5.25 -0.02 12.77
N GLN A 225 5.92 -0.33 13.87
CA GLN A 225 6.39 0.68 14.82
C GLN A 225 7.32 1.70 14.15
N GLN A 226 8.27 1.23 13.33
CA GLN A 226 9.16 2.10 12.56
C GLN A 226 8.40 2.90 11.50
N TRP A 227 7.39 2.35 10.87
CA TRP A 227 6.58 3.06 9.87
C TRP A 227 5.76 4.17 10.50
N ILE A 228 4.88 3.84 11.46
CA ILE A 228 3.96 4.81 12.05
C ILE A 228 4.72 5.89 12.81
N GLY A 229 5.78 5.54 13.54
CA GLY A 229 6.63 6.52 14.24
C GLY A 229 7.35 7.51 13.32
N ARG A 230 7.28 7.32 12.00
CA ARG A 230 7.87 8.21 10.98
C ARG A 230 6.84 9.02 10.22
N LEU A 231 5.54 8.73 10.37
CA LEU A 231 4.48 9.44 9.65
C LEU A 231 4.39 10.92 10.03
N ASP A 232 4.62 11.28 11.29
CA ASP A 232 4.77 12.69 11.70
C ASP A 232 5.88 13.39 10.92
N GLY A 233 7.02 12.71 10.69
CA GLY A 233 8.10 13.24 9.85
C GLY A 233 7.72 13.38 8.37
N VAL A 234 6.76 12.58 7.88
CA VAL A 234 6.17 12.73 6.54
C VAL A 234 5.22 13.93 6.52
N LEU A 235 4.43 14.16 7.58
CA LEU A 235 3.60 15.37 7.73
C LEU A 235 4.44 16.63 7.66
N ASP A 236 5.48 16.68 8.49
CA ASP A 236 6.34 17.87 8.69
C ASP A 236 7.27 18.16 7.51
N ASN A 237 7.22 17.36 6.45
CA ASN A 237 8.17 17.44 5.36
C ASN A 237 9.64 17.25 5.79
N ALA A 238 9.87 16.67 6.98
CA ALA A 238 11.20 16.42 7.54
C ALA A 238 11.92 15.29 6.79
N LEU A 239 11.17 14.28 6.36
CA LEU A 239 11.64 13.26 5.40
C LEU A 239 11.71 13.79 3.96
N LEU A 240 11.25 15.03 3.77
CA LEU A 240 11.05 15.71 2.48
C LEU A 240 12.02 16.88 2.24
N GLY A 241 13.09 16.99 3.04
CA GLY A 241 14.18 17.95 2.82
C GLY A 241 13.83 19.43 3.04
N LEU A 242 12.68 19.74 3.63
CA LEU A 242 12.33 21.09 4.04
C LEU A 242 12.67 21.25 5.53
N LYS A 243 13.63 22.14 5.83
CA LYS A 243 13.75 22.66 7.20
C LYS A 243 12.40 23.27 7.60
N PRO A 244 11.98 23.15 8.87
CA PRO A 244 10.89 23.99 9.35
C PRO A 244 11.27 25.45 9.06
N ALA A 245 10.33 26.21 8.50
CA ALA A 245 10.48 27.65 8.40
C ALA A 245 10.65 28.18 9.82
N GLY A 246 11.88 28.53 10.17
CA GLY A 246 12.18 29.37 11.34
C GLY A 246 11.82 30.81 11.06
#